data_AF-A0A7X9JK07-F1
#
_entry.id   AF-A0A7X9JK07-F1
#
_cell.length_a   1.000
_cell.length_b   1.000
_cell.length_c   1.000
_cell.angle_alpha   90.00
_cell.angle_beta   90.00
_cell.angle_gamma   90.00
#
_symmetry.space_group_name_H-M   'P 1'
#
loop_
_entity.id
_entity.type
_entity.pdbx_description
1 polymer ?
#
loop_
_entity_poly.entity_id
_entity_poly.type
_entity_poly.pdbx_seq_one_letter_code
_entity_poly.pdbx_strand_id
1 'polypeptide(L)'
;PNFILFKRNENITKLTYNKNFNLIYFDAFSPKTQPELWSVEVFEQIYKNSHPGSAIVTYASSGVVKQNLRNAGFIVERLPGPPHKHHMVRGYKI
;
A
#
# COMPACT_ATOMS: atom_id res chain seq x y z
N PRO A 1 5.64 -17.57 21.09
CA PRO A 1 5.08 -16.84 19.92
C PRO A 1 6.11 -16.89 18.78
N ASN A 2 5.70 -17.28 17.57
CA ASN A 2 6.61 -17.55 16.45
C ASN A 2 6.80 -16.33 15.52
N PHE A 3 6.96 -15.13 16.07
CA PHE A 3 7.23 -13.93 15.26
C PHE A 3 8.15 -12.93 15.98
N ILE A 4 8.78 -12.08 15.18
CA ILE A 4 9.60 -10.94 15.65
C ILE A 4 8.95 -9.67 15.10
N LEU A 5 8.73 -8.69 15.97
CA LEU A 5 8.19 -7.38 15.60
C LEU A 5 9.33 -6.37 15.45
N PHE A 6 9.35 -5.67 14.32
CA PHE A 6 10.26 -4.54 14.08
C PHE A 6 9.42 -3.26 13.94
N LYS A 7 9.61 -2.31 14.85
CA LYS A 7 9.03 -0.95 14.75
C LYS A 7 10.12 0.03 14.35
N ARG A 8 9.80 0.93 13.42
CA ARG A 8 10.74 1.96 12.93
C ARG A 8 10.07 3.32 12.86
N ASN A 9 10.84 4.36 13.10
CA ASN A 9 10.45 5.74 12.91
C ASN A 9 11.24 6.30 11.72
N GLU A 10 10.71 6.11 10.52
CA GLU A 10 11.38 6.42 9.26
C GLU A 10 10.40 7.09 8.29
N ASN A 11 10.94 7.80 7.30
CA ASN A 11 10.14 8.38 6.23
C ASN A 11 10.03 7.38 5.07
N ILE A 12 8.80 7.04 4.69
CA ILE A 12 8.51 6.06 3.64
C ILE A 12 9.11 6.43 2.27
N THR A 13 9.25 7.73 1.98
CA THR A 13 9.84 8.20 0.71
C THR A 13 11.36 8.00 0.64
N LYS A 14 12.00 7.73 1.78
CA LYS A 14 13.44 7.51 1.92
C LYS A 14 13.76 6.08 2.33
N LEU A 15 12.87 5.13 2.05
CA LEU A 15 13.12 3.71 2.29
C LEU A 15 14.34 3.25 1.49
N THR A 16 15.46 3.03 2.18
CA THR A 16 16.70 2.46 1.61
C THR A 16 16.76 0.95 1.78
N TYR A 17 15.66 0.33 2.22
CA TYR A 17 15.66 -1.00 2.77
C TYR A 17 15.36 -2.04 1.70
N ASN A 18 16.36 -2.83 1.32
CA ASN A 18 16.20 -3.92 0.35
C ASN A 18 15.55 -5.16 1.01
N LYS A 19 14.32 -5.00 1.53
CA LYS A 19 13.52 -6.11 2.07
C LYS A 19 12.26 -6.29 1.24
N ASN A 20 12.22 -7.41 0.53
CA ASN A 20 11.14 -7.82 -0.35
C ASN A 20 9.88 -8.17 0.46
N PHE A 21 9.03 -7.19 0.74
CA PHE A 21 7.77 -7.43 1.43
C PHE A 21 6.86 -8.35 0.60
N ASN A 22 6.25 -9.35 1.25
CA ASN A 22 5.23 -10.20 0.61
C ASN A 22 3.82 -9.65 0.79
N LEU A 23 3.55 -8.95 1.91
CA LEU A 23 2.26 -8.37 2.23
C LEU A 23 2.45 -7.02 2.90
N ILE A 24 1.71 -6.01 2.43
CA ILE A 24 1.75 -4.64 2.91
C ILE A 24 0.35 -4.24 3.35
N TYR A 25 0.19 -3.97 4.65
CA TYR A 25 -0.99 -3.32 5.19
C TYR A 25 -0.77 -1.81 5.16
N PHE A 26 -1.41 -1.13 4.21
CA PHE A 26 -1.26 0.31 4.05
C PHE A 26 -2.41 1.04 4.75
N ASP A 27 -2.14 1.45 5.98
CA ASP A 27 -3.11 2.09 6.88
C ASP A 27 -2.60 3.47 7.33
N ALA A 28 -2.82 4.45 6.47
CA ALA A 28 -2.56 5.86 6.74
C ALA A 28 -3.88 6.61 7.02
N PHE A 29 -3.79 7.84 7.54
CA PHE A 29 -4.95 8.72 7.57
C PHE A 29 -5.50 8.95 6.15
N SER A 30 -6.77 9.35 6.09
CA SER A 30 -7.50 9.40 4.82
C SER A 30 -6.76 10.17 3.72
N PRO A 31 -6.97 9.85 2.44
CA PRO A 31 -6.37 10.61 1.33
C PRO A 31 -6.65 12.11 1.35
N LYS A 32 -7.72 12.54 2.03
CA LYS A 32 -8.05 13.95 2.23
C LYS A 32 -7.20 14.59 3.35
N THR A 33 -6.88 13.82 4.39
CA THR A 33 -6.16 14.29 5.58
C THR A 33 -4.65 14.30 5.38
N GLN A 34 -4.12 13.30 4.69
CA GLN A 34 -2.68 13.14 4.43
C GLN A 34 -2.43 12.76 2.96
N PRO A 35 -2.77 13.61 1.99
CA PRO A 35 -2.66 13.30 0.56
C PRO A 35 -1.25 12.88 0.13
N GLU A 36 -0.21 13.39 0.79
CA GLU A 36 1.19 13.09 0.53
C GLU A 36 1.54 11.61 0.70
N LEU A 37 0.85 10.89 1.58
CA LEU A 37 1.08 9.46 1.77
C LEU A 37 0.43 8.59 0.69
N TRP A 38 -0.50 9.16 -0.09
CA TRP A 38 -1.23 8.44 -1.16
C TRP A 38 -0.71 8.79 -2.55
N SER A 39 0.46 9.42 -2.61
CA SER A 39 1.09 9.84 -3.86
C SER A 39 1.62 8.63 -4.65
N VAL A 40 1.85 8.82 -5.96
CA VAL A 40 2.43 7.78 -6.81
C VAL A 40 3.83 7.42 -6.33
N GLU A 41 4.61 8.43 -5.92
CA GLU A 41 5.99 8.27 -5.46
C GLU A 41 6.08 7.36 -4.23
N VAL A 42 5.14 7.48 -3.29
CA VAL A 42 5.07 6.58 -2.12
C VAL A 42 4.77 5.15 -2.57
N PHE A 43 3.79 4.97 -3.46
CA PHE A 43 3.46 3.64 -3.95
C PHE A 43 4.57 3.02 -4.80
N GLU A 44 5.33 3.80 -5.56
CA GLU A 44 6.51 3.34 -6.29
C GLU A 44 7.60 2.84 -5.34
N GLN A 45 7.85 3.54 -4.23
CA GLN A 45 8.80 3.07 -3.22
C GLN A 45 8.35 1.75 -2.61
N ILE A 46 7.06 1.59 -2.32
CA ILE A 46 6.52 0.32 -1.85
C ILE A 46 6.69 -0.77 -2.92
N TYR A 47 6.31 -0.50 -4.17
CA TYR A 47 6.41 -1.43 -5.28
C TYR A 47 7.84 -1.92 -5.50
N LYS A 48 8.82 -1.00 -5.48
CA LYS A 48 10.26 -1.30 -5.62
C LYS A 48 10.74 -2.25 -4.53
N ASN A 49 10.30 -2.06 -3.30
CA ASN A 49 10.69 -2.87 -2.15
C ASN A 49 9.79 -4.09 -1.89
N SER A 50 8.92 -4.47 -2.82
CA SER A 50 8.03 -5.64 -2.66
C SER A 50 8.43 -6.79 -3.58
N HIS A 51 8.19 -8.04 -3.15
CA HIS A 51 8.49 -9.24 -3.95
C HIS A 51 7.52 -9.36 -5.15
N PRO A 52 7.93 -9.93 -6.30
CA PRO A 52 6.97 -10.47 -7.27
C PRO A 52 5.94 -11.40 -6.59
N GLY A 53 4.65 -11.25 -6.89
CA GLY A 53 3.56 -11.93 -6.20
C GLY A 53 3.14 -11.33 -4.86
N SER A 54 3.71 -10.20 -4.44
CA SER A 54 3.30 -9.51 -3.21
C SER A 54 1.98 -8.76 -3.38
N ALA A 55 1.33 -8.47 -2.24
CA ALA A 55 0.10 -7.70 -2.19
C ALA A 55 0.21 -6.48 -1.28
N ILE A 56 -0.33 -5.36 -1.73
CA ILE A 56 -0.69 -4.22 -0.88
C ILE A 56 -2.20 -4.20 -0.68
N VAL A 57 -2.66 -4.00 0.56
CA VAL A 57 -4.08 -3.88 0.90
C VAL A 57 -4.32 -2.59 1.67
N THR A 58 -5.44 -1.92 1.38
CA THR A 58 -5.83 -0.71 2.08
C THR A 58 -7.35 -0.54 2.12
N TYR A 59 -7.84 0.11 3.17
CA TYR A 59 -9.25 0.47 3.27
C TYR A 59 -9.66 1.56 2.26
N ALA A 60 -8.70 2.36 1.77
CA ALA A 60 -9.01 3.52 0.95
C ALA A 60 -9.34 3.09 -0.49
N SER A 61 -10.58 3.35 -0.92
CA SER A 61 -11.10 2.91 -2.22
C SER A 61 -11.35 4.04 -3.21
N SER A 62 -10.81 5.24 -2.95
CA SER A 62 -11.01 6.41 -3.80
C SER A 62 -10.41 6.22 -5.20
N GLY A 63 -10.92 6.96 -6.19
CA GLY A 63 -10.43 6.89 -7.57
C GLY A 63 -8.94 7.17 -7.68
N VAL A 64 -8.48 8.23 -7.01
CA VAL A 64 -7.08 8.67 -6.98
C VAL A 64 -6.17 7.60 -6.41
N VAL A 65 -6.51 6.96 -5.29
CA VAL A 65 -5.70 5.89 -4.70
C VAL A 65 -5.52 4.73 -5.66
N LYS A 66 -6.62 4.27 -6.29
CA LYS A 66 -6.57 3.20 -7.28
C LYS A 66 -5.73 3.57 -8.51
N GLN A 67 -5.81 4.82 -8.95
CA GLN A 67 -5.02 5.29 -10.08
C GLN A 67 -3.53 5.36 -9.73
N ASN A 68 -3.20 5.87 -8.55
CA ASN A 68 -1.81 6.01 -8.13
C ASN A 68 -1.15 4.64 -7.91
N LEU A 69 -1.88 3.67 -7.35
CA LEU A 69 -1.42 2.28 -7.26
C LEU A 69 -1.13 1.68 -8.65
N ARG A 70 -2.01 1.90 -9.64
CA ARG A 70 -1.76 1.46 -11.02
C ARG A 70 -0.55 2.15 -11.63
N ASN A 71 -0.42 3.46 -11.44
CA ASN A 71 0.71 4.23 -11.96
C ASN A 71 2.05 3.75 -11.37
N ALA A 72 2.05 3.32 -10.10
CA ALA A 72 3.22 2.73 -9.45
C ALA A 72 3.56 1.30 -9.93
N GLY A 73 2.69 0.66 -10.73
CA GLY A 73 2.90 -0.66 -11.30
C GLY A 73 2.06 -1.78 -10.69
N PHE A 74 1.22 -1.53 -9.69
CA PHE A 74 0.35 -2.55 -9.13
C PHE A 74 -0.82 -2.88 -10.05
N ILE A 75 -1.16 -4.16 -10.15
CA ILE A 75 -2.46 -4.60 -10.68
C ILE A 75 -3.50 -4.44 -9.58
N VAL A 76 -4.45 -3.53 -9.79
CA VAL A 76 -5.41 -3.12 -8.77
C VAL A 76 -6.75 -3.80 -8.98
N GLU A 77 -7.26 -4.41 -7.92
CA GLU A 77 -8.61 -4.94 -7.85
C GLU A 77 -9.41 -4.32 -6.68
N ARG A 78 -10.74 -4.43 -6.78
CA ARG A 78 -11.67 -4.01 -5.73
C ARG A 78 -12.16 -5.25 -5.01
N LEU A 79 -12.20 -5.17 -3.69
CA LEU A 79 -12.78 -6.20 -2.83
C LEU A 79 -14.01 -5.64 -2.12
N PRO A 80 -14.96 -6.50 -1.69
CA PRO A 80 -16.00 -6.09 -0.76
C PRO A 80 -15.40 -5.42 0.46
N GLY A 81 -15.95 -4.27 0.87
CA GLY A 81 -15.50 -3.60 2.08
C GLY A 81 -16.01 -4.31 3.35
N PRO A 82 -15.41 -4.01 4.52
CA PRO A 82 -15.96 -4.43 5.81
C PRO A 82 -17.32 -3.75 6.07
N PRO A 83 -18.08 -4.18 7.10
CA PRO A 83 -19.35 -3.55 7.46
C PRO A 83 -19.25 -2.02 7.44
N HIS A 84 -20.21 -1.35 6.81
CA HIS A 84 -20.28 0.11 6.60
C HIS A 84 -19.33 0.69 5.53
N LYS A 85 -18.58 -0.14 4.78
CA LYS A 85 -17.81 0.28 3.61
C LYS A 85 -18.17 -0.57 2.39
N HIS A 86 -18.44 0.07 1.27
CA HIS A 86 -18.77 -0.64 0.03
C HIS A 86 -17.58 -1.43 -0.53
N HIS A 87 -16.38 -0.86 -0.48
CA HIS A 87 -15.21 -1.45 -1.13
C HIS A 87 -13.94 -1.22 -0.32
N MET A 88 -12.98 -2.13 -0.48
CA MET A 88 -11.57 -1.94 -0.17
C MET A 88 -10.72 -2.23 -1.41
N VAL A 89 -9.41 -1.94 -1.35
CA VAL A 89 -8.51 -2.09 -2.49
C VAL A 89 -7.39 -3.08 -2.15
N ARG A 90 -7.06 -3.92 -3.14
CA ARG A 90 -5.86 -4.75 -3.16
C ARG A 90 -5.09 -4.49 -4.45
N GLY A 91 -3.78 -4.36 -4.34
CA GLY A 91 -2.85 -4.23 -5.45
C GLY A 91 -1.85 -5.39 -5.45
N TYR A 92 -1.56 -5.97 -6.60
CA TYR A 92 -0.59 -7.04 -6.77
C TYR A 92 0.61 -6.61 -7.59
N LYS A 93 1.80 -7.02 -7.18
CA LYS A 93 2.99 -6.99 -8.02
C LYS A 93 3.11 -8.33 -8.74
N ILE A 94 3.19 -8.33 -10.07
CA ILE A 94 3.52 -9.53 -10.85
C ILE A 94 5.03 -9.58 -11.07
#